data_AF-A0A936HGZ4-F1
#
_entry.id   AF-A0A936HGZ4-F1
#
_cell.length_a   1.000
_cell.length_b   1.000
_cell.length_c   1.000
_cell.angle_alpha   90.00
_cell.angle_beta   90.00
_cell.angle_gamma   90.00
#
_symmetry.space_group_name_H-M   'P 1'
#
loop_
_entity.id
_entity.type
_entity.pdbx_description
1 polymer ?
#
loop_
_entity_poly.entity_id
_entity_poly.type
_entity_poly.pdbx_seq_one_letter_code
_entity_poly.pdbx_strand_id
1 'polypeptide(L)'
;MTVAFGAALVVPAVALIVHGPDKPETWATAAAGLAVITSVISAWSSRRVVELQEDAQKPNPYPAFDFTSRYCLVLLRVKNTGGTPAHNVSLEWNTELKDHKGKTIGFTKTGERPAISVLLPGESISQIIGPTSQFFKAHPDEEYTGIIAFQDSSRHRCRRTFRLDGRSHSGSYDEEATRTLYELQKIPKQLDAITKVVEKLAPNHSW
;
A
#
# COMPACT_ATOMS: atom_id res chain seq x y z
N MET A 1 -4.22 -16.81 32.52
CA MET A 1 -4.67 -17.75 31.46
C MET A 1 -4.39 -19.19 31.84
N THR A 2 -3.17 -19.54 32.25
CA THR A 2 -2.77 -20.88 32.73
C THR A 2 -3.61 -21.39 33.91
N VAL A 3 -3.92 -20.52 34.87
CA VAL A 3 -4.74 -20.88 36.05
C VAL A 3 -6.19 -21.22 35.69
N ALA A 4 -6.82 -20.43 34.81
CA ALA A 4 -8.19 -20.66 34.37
C ALA A 4 -8.33 -21.93 33.51
N PHE A 5 -7.36 -22.18 32.64
CA PHE A 5 -7.33 -23.38 31.80
C PHE A 5 -7.06 -24.65 32.63
N GLY A 6 -6.15 -24.57 33.62
CA GLY A 6 -5.90 -25.65 34.57
C GLY A 6 -7.11 -25.97 35.43
N ALA A 7 -7.78 -24.96 35.99
CA ALA A 7 -9.01 -25.14 36.77
C ALA A 7 -10.15 -25.76 35.94
N ALA A 8 -10.31 -25.34 34.69
CA ALA A 8 -11.35 -25.85 33.79
C ALA A 8 -11.13 -27.31 33.34
N LEU A 9 -9.90 -27.84 33.44
CA LEU A 9 -9.60 -29.26 33.20
C LEU A 9 -9.70 -30.10 34.48
N VAL A 10 -9.19 -29.57 35.60
CA VAL A 10 -9.10 -30.29 36.87
C VAL A 10 -10.47 -30.44 37.53
N VAL A 11 -11.32 -29.39 37.51
CA VAL A 11 -12.62 -29.42 38.20
C VAL A 11 -13.59 -30.45 37.59
N PRO A 12 -13.76 -30.55 36.25
CA PRO A 12 -14.59 -31.59 35.66
C PRO A 12 -14.04 -33.00 35.85
N ALA A 13 -12.71 -33.17 35.77
CA ALA A 13 -12.06 -34.46 35.96
C ALA A 13 -12.25 -34.97 37.41
N VAL A 14 -12.11 -34.08 38.39
CA VAL A 14 -12.38 -34.40 39.80
C VAL A 14 -13.86 -34.70 40.03
N ALA A 15 -14.78 -33.96 39.42
CA ALA A 15 -16.22 -34.25 39.52
C ALA A 15 -16.58 -35.62 38.92
N LEU A 16 -15.99 -35.99 37.78
CA LEU A 16 -16.15 -37.32 37.17
C LEU A 16 -15.62 -38.45 38.06
N ILE A 17 -14.48 -38.25 38.72
CA ILE A 17 -13.86 -39.23 39.63
C ILE A 17 -14.66 -39.37 40.93
N VAL A 18 -15.16 -38.26 41.49
CA VAL A 18 -15.79 -38.23 42.83
C VAL A 18 -17.29 -38.54 42.80
N HIS A 19 -18.01 -38.12 41.76
CA HIS A 19 -19.47 -38.24 41.69
C HIS A 19 -19.98 -39.28 40.70
N GLY A 20 -19.12 -39.77 39.80
CA GLY A 20 -19.48 -40.72 38.76
C GLY A 20 -20.30 -40.10 37.62
N PRO A 21 -20.40 -40.77 36.47
CA PRO A 21 -21.05 -40.26 35.26
C PRO A 21 -22.59 -40.25 35.34
N ASP A 22 -23.19 -40.95 36.31
CA ASP A 22 -24.65 -41.13 36.38
C ASP A 22 -25.38 -39.92 36.99
N LYS A 23 -24.64 -38.96 37.54
CA LYS A 23 -25.24 -37.76 38.15
C LYS A 23 -25.34 -36.60 37.15
N PRO A 24 -26.48 -35.90 37.06
CA PRO A 24 -26.66 -34.75 36.16
C PRO A 24 -25.72 -33.58 36.51
N GLU A 25 -25.35 -33.45 37.78
CA GLU A 25 -24.41 -32.43 38.28
C GLU A 25 -23.00 -32.60 37.68
N THR A 26 -22.56 -33.84 37.44
CA THR A 26 -21.27 -34.16 36.81
C THR A 26 -21.23 -33.62 35.38
N TRP A 27 -22.30 -33.81 34.61
CA TRP A 27 -22.41 -33.32 33.24
C TRP A 27 -22.55 -31.80 33.19
N ALA A 28 -23.26 -31.18 34.13
CA ALA A 28 -23.32 -29.73 34.25
C ALA A 28 -21.93 -29.13 34.51
N THR A 29 -21.14 -29.77 35.38
CA THR A 29 -19.77 -29.34 35.69
C THR A 29 -18.83 -29.52 34.48
N ALA A 30 -18.97 -30.62 33.74
CA ALA A 30 -18.22 -30.85 32.51
C ALA A 30 -18.57 -29.83 31.41
N ALA A 31 -19.86 -29.54 31.21
CA ALA A 31 -20.32 -28.53 30.28
C ALA A 31 -19.78 -27.14 30.64
N ALA A 32 -19.80 -26.78 31.94
CA ALA A 32 -19.24 -25.52 32.42
C ALA A 32 -17.72 -25.44 32.18
N GLY A 33 -16.97 -26.51 32.46
CA GLY A 33 -15.53 -26.58 32.18
C GLY A 33 -15.21 -26.42 30.69
N LEU A 34 -15.94 -27.12 29.83
CA LEU A 34 -15.82 -26.98 28.37
C LEU A 34 -16.15 -25.56 27.90
N ALA A 35 -17.18 -24.93 28.45
CA ALA A 35 -17.53 -23.54 28.13
C ALA A 35 -16.42 -22.54 28.51
N VAL A 36 -15.73 -22.77 29.64
CA VAL A 36 -14.58 -21.94 30.03
C VAL A 36 -13.41 -22.15 29.06
N ILE A 37 -13.13 -23.38 28.66
CA ILE A 37 -12.08 -23.70 27.68
C ILE A 37 -12.38 -23.04 26.33
N THR A 38 -13.61 -23.18 25.82
CA THR A 38 -14.01 -22.58 24.54
C THR A 38 -13.98 -21.05 24.60
N SER A 39 -14.37 -20.45 25.73
CA SER A 39 -14.25 -19.00 25.96
C SER A 39 -12.80 -18.52 25.92
N VAL A 40 -11.87 -19.23 26.56
CA VAL A 40 -10.43 -18.88 26.53
C VAL A 40 -9.85 -19.01 25.12
N ILE A 41 -10.18 -20.08 24.40
CA ILE A 41 -9.73 -20.26 23.00
C ILE A 41 -10.31 -19.15 22.11
N SER A 42 -11.59 -18.82 22.29
CA SER A 42 -12.26 -17.75 21.53
C SER A 42 -11.61 -16.40 21.81
N ALA A 43 -11.36 -16.05 23.08
CA ALA A 43 -10.70 -14.83 23.48
C ALA A 43 -9.26 -14.72 22.95
N TRP A 44 -8.53 -15.84 22.89
CA TRP A 44 -7.20 -15.88 22.31
C TRP A 44 -7.24 -15.62 20.80
N SER A 45 -8.13 -16.30 20.09
CA SER A 45 -8.28 -16.12 18.64
C SER A 45 -8.75 -14.71 18.28
N SER A 46 -9.66 -14.13 19.07
CA SER A 46 -10.18 -12.78 18.84
C SER A 46 -9.10 -11.72 19.05
N ARG A 47 -8.22 -11.89 20.05
CA ARG A 47 -7.09 -10.98 20.26
C ARG A 47 -6.22 -10.85 19.03
N ARG A 48 -5.87 -11.96 18.38
CA ARG A 48 -5.04 -11.94 17.17
C ARG A 48 -5.73 -11.21 16.02
N VAL A 49 -7.04 -11.41 15.87
CA VAL A 49 -7.83 -10.71 14.84
C VAL A 49 -7.89 -9.22 15.12
N VAL A 50 -8.10 -8.82 16.38
CA VAL A 50 -8.11 -7.41 16.78
C VAL A 50 -6.75 -6.76 16.50
N GLU A 51 -5.64 -7.41 16.85
CA GLU A 51 -4.28 -6.91 16.55
C GLU A 51 -4.07 -6.68 15.04
N LEU A 52 -4.49 -7.63 14.21
CA LEU A 52 -4.39 -7.50 12.75
C LEU A 52 -5.28 -6.37 12.20
N GLN A 53 -6.48 -6.20 12.76
CA GLN A 53 -7.38 -5.11 12.38
C GLN A 53 -6.80 -3.75 12.81
N GLU A 54 -6.27 -3.64 14.02
CA GLU A 54 -5.61 -2.43 14.49
C GLU A 54 -4.40 -2.07 13.61
N ASP A 55 -3.59 -3.05 13.22
CA ASP A 55 -2.47 -2.84 12.32
C ASP A 55 -2.91 -2.42 10.91
N ALA A 56 -3.98 -3.02 10.38
CA ALA A 56 -4.56 -2.62 9.10
C ALA A 56 -5.14 -1.20 9.13
N GLN A 57 -5.66 -0.78 10.28
CA GLN A 57 -6.19 0.57 10.46
C GLN A 57 -5.09 1.63 10.56
N LYS A 58 -3.87 1.29 10.96
CA LYS A 58 -2.77 2.28 11.07
C LYS A 58 -2.44 2.91 9.71
N PRO A 59 -1.98 4.17 9.67
CA PRO A 59 -1.54 4.77 8.42
C PRO A 59 -0.31 4.04 7.90
N ASN A 60 -0.24 3.86 6.58
CA ASN A 60 0.91 3.25 5.93
C ASN A 60 1.25 3.97 4.63
N PRO A 61 1.75 5.21 4.71
CA PRO A 61 2.32 5.88 3.55
C PRO A 61 3.60 5.14 3.13
N TYR A 62 3.71 4.83 1.84
CA TYR A 62 4.89 4.17 1.28
C TYR A 62 5.25 4.79 -0.08
N PRO A 63 6.51 5.22 -0.29
CA PRO A 63 6.97 5.66 -1.59
C PRO A 63 7.18 4.47 -2.53
N ALA A 64 6.96 4.64 -3.82
CA ALA A 64 7.23 3.66 -4.86
C ALA A 64 7.51 4.36 -6.19
N PHE A 65 8.30 3.73 -7.05
CA PHE A 65 8.40 4.14 -8.45
C PHE A 65 7.17 3.65 -9.21
N ASP A 66 6.56 4.56 -9.96
CA ASP A 66 5.41 4.33 -10.79
C ASP A 66 5.80 4.60 -12.25
N PHE A 67 5.89 3.51 -13.00
CA PHE A 67 6.23 3.52 -14.43
C PHE A 67 5.00 3.34 -15.33
N THR A 68 3.84 2.97 -14.75
CA THR A 68 2.66 2.55 -15.51
C THR A 68 1.69 3.69 -15.75
N SER A 69 1.60 4.63 -14.82
CA SER A 69 0.54 5.65 -14.85
C SER A 69 0.74 6.72 -15.92
N ARG A 70 1.97 6.87 -16.45
CA ARG A 70 2.27 7.79 -17.55
C ARG A 70 3.25 7.15 -18.52
N TYR A 71 2.86 7.08 -19.80
CA TYR A 71 3.71 6.51 -20.84
C TYR A 71 5.09 7.17 -20.87
N CYS A 72 6.15 6.35 -20.87
CA CYS A 72 7.55 6.78 -20.92
C CYS A 72 8.02 7.73 -19.80
N LEU A 73 7.27 7.87 -18.70
CA LEU A 73 7.67 8.69 -17.56
C LEU A 73 7.76 7.84 -16.30
N VAL A 74 8.76 8.15 -15.48
CA VAL A 74 8.89 7.62 -14.13
C VAL A 74 8.37 8.66 -13.16
N LEU A 75 7.44 8.25 -12.30
CA LEU A 75 6.96 9.05 -11.19
C LEU A 75 7.44 8.44 -9.87
N LEU A 76 7.78 9.30 -8.92
CA LEU A 76 7.86 8.94 -7.52
C LEU A 76 6.47 9.13 -6.92
N ARG A 77 5.81 8.03 -6.54
CA ARG A 77 4.48 8.04 -5.95
C ARG A 77 4.55 7.69 -4.47
N VAL A 78 3.93 8.49 -3.61
CA VAL A 78 3.68 8.14 -2.21
C VAL A 78 2.20 7.79 -2.07
N LYS A 79 1.90 6.56 -1.66
CA LYS A 79 0.52 6.09 -1.47
C LYS A 79 0.30 5.68 -0.03
N ASN A 80 -0.81 6.10 0.57
CA ASN A 80 -1.24 5.58 1.87
C ASN A 80 -2.05 4.30 1.65
N THR A 81 -1.48 3.16 2.04
CA THR A 81 -2.13 1.84 1.97
C THR A 81 -2.83 1.44 3.26
N GLY A 82 -2.72 2.26 4.32
CA GLY A 82 -3.35 2.02 5.61
C GLY A 82 -4.81 2.48 5.67
N GLY A 83 -5.50 2.12 6.76
CA GLY A 83 -6.91 2.45 6.97
C GLY A 83 -7.21 3.87 7.46
N THR A 84 -6.22 4.55 8.07
CA THR A 84 -6.37 5.93 8.58
C THR A 84 -5.52 6.95 7.81
N PRO A 85 -5.90 8.24 7.82
CA PRO A 85 -5.11 9.30 7.20
C PRO A 85 -3.72 9.42 7.84
N ALA A 86 -2.72 9.70 6.99
CA ALA A 86 -1.37 10.05 7.40
C ALA A 86 -1.20 11.57 7.33
N HIS A 87 -0.70 12.18 8.40
CA HIS A 87 -0.47 13.61 8.48
C HIS A 87 1.01 13.94 8.39
N ASN A 88 1.33 15.12 7.87
CA ASN A 88 2.69 15.68 7.84
C ASN A 88 3.73 14.68 7.30
N VAL A 89 3.46 14.11 6.13
CA VAL A 89 4.33 13.10 5.52
C VAL A 89 5.53 13.78 4.86
N SER A 90 6.72 13.29 5.20
CA SER A 90 8.00 13.73 4.63
C SER A 90 8.91 12.55 4.32
N LEU A 91 9.76 12.70 3.30
CA LEU A 91 10.77 11.70 2.94
C LEU A 91 12.17 12.22 3.26
N GLU A 92 12.93 11.44 4.01
CA GLU A 92 14.34 11.63 4.29
C GLU A 92 15.12 10.60 3.48
N TRP A 93 15.86 11.03 2.47
CA TRP A 93 16.66 10.13 1.64
C TRP A 93 18.05 9.91 2.22
N ASN A 94 18.56 8.68 2.17
CA ASN A 94 19.97 8.41 2.44
C ASN A 94 20.84 8.82 1.24
N THR A 95 20.36 8.50 0.03
CA THR A 95 20.94 8.92 -1.25
C THR A 95 19.92 9.77 -1.97
N GLU A 96 20.26 11.03 -2.25
CA GLU A 96 19.37 11.97 -2.91
C GLU A 96 18.96 11.49 -4.31
N LEU A 97 17.67 11.30 -4.52
CA LEU A 97 17.09 11.07 -5.83
C LEU A 97 17.11 12.39 -6.63
N LYS A 98 17.60 12.37 -7.87
CA LYS A 98 17.66 13.54 -8.75
C LYS A 98 16.77 13.35 -9.97
N ASP A 99 16.18 14.44 -10.45
CA ASP A 99 15.45 14.47 -11.71
C ASP A 99 16.40 14.49 -12.91
N HIS A 100 15.84 14.34 -14.11
CA HIS A 100 16.59 14.43 -15.38
C HIS A 100 17.30 15.79 -15.61
N LYS A 101 16.98 16.82 -14.81
CA LYS A 101 17.63 18.15 -14.85
C LYS A 101 18.63 18.33 -13.70
N GLY A 102 18.90 17.28 -12.92
CA GLY A 102 19.81 17.29 -11.78
C GLY A 102 19.24 17.93 -10.50
N LYS A 103 17.96 18.26 -10.46
CA LYS A 103 17.27 18.80 -9.28
C LYS A 103 16.90 17.65 -8.34
N THR A 104 17.23 17.78 -7.06
CA THR A 104 16.85 16.81 -6.04
C THR A 104 15.33 16.72 -5.92
N ILE A 105 14.81 15.50 -6.06
CA ILE A 105 13.41 15.14 -5.90
C ILE A 105 13.21 14.75 -4.44
N GLY A 106 12.68 15.69 -3.68
CA GLY A 106 12.29 15.46 -2.31
C GLY A 106 10.82 15.82 -2.12
N PHE A 107 10.10 14.94 -1.44
CA PHE A 107 8.95 15.35 -0.65
C PHE A 107 9.47 16.03 0.64
N THR A 108 10.13 17.18 0.44
CA THR A 108 10.74 18.18 1.37
C THR A 108 12.16 17.97 1.92
N LYS A 109 12.89 19.09 1.99
CA LYS A 109 14.20 19.28 2.61
C LYS A 109 14.08 19.22 4.14
N THR A 110 15.06 18.61 4.77
CA THR A 110 15.28 18.60 6.22
C THR A 110 15.04 19.98 6.85
N GLY A 111 14.02 20.11 7.70
CA GLY A 111 13.75 21.32 8.50
C GLY A 111 12.70 22.30 7.93
N GLU A 112 12.20 22.10 6.71
CA GLU A 112 11.09 22.91 6.15
C GLU A 112 9.77 22.13 6.20
N ARG A 113 8.65 22.86 6.06
CA ARG A 113 7.26 22.38 6.20
C ARG A 113 7.05 20.98 5.60
N PRO A 114 6.18 20.13 6.19
CA PRO A 114 5.93 18.79 5.65
C PRO A 114 5.43 18.87 4.21
N ALA A 115 6.05 18.10 3.30
CA ALA A 115 5.70 18.11 1.88
C ALA A 115 4.26 17.74 1.60
N ILE A 116 3.69 16.82 2.38
CA ILE A 116 2.31 16.39 2.25
C ILE A 116 1.65 16.61 3.61
N SER A 117 0.77 17.60 3.70
CA SER A 117 0.10 17.93 4.97
C SER A 117 -0.84 16.82 5.42
N VAL A 118 -1.59 16.23 4.50
CA VAL A 118 -2.51 15.12 4.74
C VAL A 118 -2.49 14.19 3.53
N LEU A 119 -2.47 12.89 3.79
CA LEU A 119 -2.61 11.82 2.79
C LEU A 119 -3.69 10.85 3.26
N LEU A 120 -4.86 10.88 2.62
CA LEU A 120 -6.01 10.07 3.00
C LEU A 120 -5.80 8.58 2.70
N PRO A 121 -6.56 7.67 3.34
CA PRO A 121 -6.53 6.25 3.01
C PRO A 121 -6.78 6.01 1.51
N GLY A 122 -5.89 5.25 0.87
CA GLY A 122 -5.96 4.95 -0.57
C GLY A 122 -5.49 6.08 -1.50
N GLU A 123 -5.31 7.29 -0.98
CA GLU A 123 -4.82 8.43 -1.75
C GLU A 123 -3.34 8.27 -2.10
N SER A 124 -2.96 8.82 -3.26
CA SER A 124 -1.58 8.86 -3.69
C SER A 124 -1.22 10.20 -4.29
N ILE A 125 -0.02 10.69 -3.98
CA ILE A 125 0.57 11.88 -4.57
C ILE A 125 1.78 11.43 -5.40
N SER A 126 1.98 12.02 -6.57
CA SER A 126 3.06 11.65 -7.49
C SER A 126 3.85 12.86 -7.95
N GLN A 127 5.17 12.72 -8.00
CA GLN A 127 6.09 13.70 -8.52
C GLN A 127 6.87 13.10 -9.71
N ILE A 128 6.98 13.85 -10.80
CA ILE A 128 7.67 13.39 -12.00
C ILE A 128 9.17 13.42 -11.76
N ILE A 129 9.85 12.31 -12.06
CA ILE A 129 11.31 12.19 -12.06
C ILE A 129 11.87 12.53 -13.43
N GLY A 130 11.30 11.92 -14.45
CA GLY A 130 11.74 12.14 -15.82
C GLY A 130 11.40 10.97 -16.74
N PRO A 131 11.98 10.95 -17.94
CA PRO A 131 11.75 9.88 -18.90
C PRO A 131 12.31 8.54 -18.44
N THR A 132 11.56 7.46 -18.64
CA THR A 132 11.94 6.08 -18.28
C THR A 132 13.29 5.68 -18.87
N SER A 133 13.53 6.01 -20.14
CA SER A 133 14.78 5.68 -20.83
C SER A 133 16.01 6.41 -20.27
N GLN A 134 15.83 7.60 -19.70
CA GLN A 134 16.90 8.36 -19.07
C GLN A 134 17.14 7.90 -17.63
N PHE A 135 16.06 7.58 -16.91
CA PHE A 135 16.13 7.07 -15.54
C PHE A 135 16.97 5.79 -15.44
N PHE A 136 16.70 4.80 -16.30
CA PHE A 136 17.48 3.55 -16.30
C PHE A 136 18.93 3.72 -16.75
N LYS A 137 19.22 4.71 -17.60
CA LYS A 137 20.60 5.03 -18.01
C LYS A 137 21.39 5.73 -16.91
N ALA A 138 20.74 6.63 -16.18
CA ALA A 138 21.36 7.39 -15.11
C ALA A 138 21.53 6.55 -13.84
N HIS A 139 20.62 5.61 -13.59
CA HIS A 139 20.55 4.85 -12.34
C HIS A 139 20.42 3.34 -12.58
N PRO A 140 21.40 2.70 -13.26
CA PRO A 140 21.32 1.28 -13.64
C PRO A 140 21.34 0.30 -12.45
N ASP A 141 21.93 0.70 -11.32
CA ASP A 141 22.16 -0.19 -10.17
C ASP A 141 21.78 0.44 -8.80
N GLU A 142 21.11 1.59 -8.79
CA GLU A 142 20.87 2.34 -7.54
C GLU A 142 19.62 1.85 -6.81
N GLU A 143 19.83 1.31 -5.61
CA GLU A 143 18.79 1.16 -4.61
C GLU A 143 18.66 2.46 -3.81
N TYR A 144 17.46 3.01 -3.77
CA TYR A 144 17.20 4.19 -2.96
C TYR A 144 16.61 3.76 -1.63
N THR A 145 17.27 4.17 -0.55
CA THR A 145 16.79 3.94 0.81
C THR A 145 16.59 5.26 1.52
N GLY A 146 15.71 5.24 2.51
CA GLY A 146 15.44 6.41 3.32
C GLY A 146 14.44 6.11 4.42
N ILE A 147 14.02 7.18 5.08
CA ILE A 147 13.02 7.16 6.15
C ILE A 147 11.82 7.99 5.71
N ILE A 148 10.64 7.39 5.79
CA ILE A 148 9.39 8.13 5.73
C ILE A 148 8.97 8.49 7.15
N ALA A 149 8.80 9.78 7.40
CA ALA A 149 8.29 10.31 8.66
C ALA A 149 6.86 10.81 8.44
N PHE A 150 5.95 10.45 9.35
CA PHE A 150 4.56 10.85 9.29
C PHE A 150 3.94 10.86 10.69
N GLN A 151 2.73 11.39 10.80
CA GLN A 151 1.92 11.38 12.01
C GLN A 151 0.63 10.58 11.77
N ASP A 152 0.22 9.79 12.76
CA ASP A 152 -1.09 9.15 12.76
C ASP A 152 -2.22 10.16 13.06
N SER A 153 -3.47 9.71 13.00
CA SER A 153 -4.65 10.51 13.36
C SER A 153 -4.64 11.00 14.81
N SER A 154 -3.89 10.31 15.68
CA SER A 154 -3.70 10.65 17.09
C SER A 154 -2.47 11.55 17.32
N ARG A 155 -1.81 12.02 16.26
CA ARG A 155 -0.59 12.84 16.25
C ARG A 155 0.67 12.16 16.78
N HIS A 156 0.69 10.83 16.93
CA HIS A 156 1.93 10.11 17.21
C HIS A 156 2.82 10.13 15.98
N ARG A 157 4.09 10.45 16.20
CA ARG A 157 5.10 10.45 15.14
C ARG A 157 5.55 9.02 14.86
N CYS A 158 5.46 8.61 13.62
CA CYS A 158 5.94 7.35 13.11
C CYS A 158 7.10 7.60 12.14
N ARG A 159 8.11 6.73 12.21
CA ARG A 159 9.21 6.70 11.25
C ARG A 159 9.34 5.27 10.75
N ARG A 160 9.41 5.10 9.43
CA ARG A 160 9.60 3.79 8.79
C ARG A 160 10.68 3.89 7.73
N THR A 161 11.48 2.86 7.61
CA THR A 161 12.45 2.75 6.53
C THR A 161 11.73 2.31 5.25
N PHE A 162 12.15 2.86 4.12
CA PHE A 162 11.71 2.41 2.81
C PHE A 162 12.92 2.04 1.94
N ARG A 163 12.69 1.16 0.97
CA ARG A 163 13.68 0.73 -0.02
C ARG A 163 12.98 0.68 -1.37
N LEU A 164 13.51 1.44 -2.32
CA LEU A 164 13.04 1.48 -3.69
C LEU A 164 14.08 0.83 -4.58
N ASP A 165 13.66 -0.17 -5.33
CA ASP A 165 14.46 -0.77 -6.39
C ASP A 165 13.86 -0.37 -7.74
N GLY A 166 14.67 0.29 -8.58
CA GLY A 166 14.29 0.66 -9.93
C GLY A 166 14.25 -0.53 -10.90
N ARG A 167 14.95 -1.63 -10.61
CA ARG A 167 15.15 -2.75 -11.56
C ARG A 167 13.88 -3.57 -11.84
N SER A 168 12.98 -3.62 -10.87
CA SER A 168 11.82 -4.53 -10.87
C SER A 168 10.82 -4.28 -12.02
N HIS A 169 10.91 -3.14 -12.72
CA HIS A 169 9.93 -2.74 -13.73
C HIS A 169 10.34 -2.93 -15.19
N SER A 170 11.48 -3.57 -15.47
CA SER A 170 12.03 -3.71 -16.82
C SER A 170 11.26 -4.65 -17.79
N GLY A 171 10.05 -5.12 -17.44
CA GLY A 171 9.32 -6.07 -18.30
C GLY A 171 7.83 -6.31 -18.01
N SER A 172 7.10 -5.39 -17.38
CA SER A 172 5.65 -5.59 -17.18
C SER A 172 4.84 -5.21 -18.43
N TYR A 173 4.03 -6.15 -18.93
CA TYR A 173 3.08 -5.97 -20.03
C TYR A 173 1.93 -4.97 -19.72
N ASP A 174 1.84 -4.44 -18.49
CA ASP A 174 0.90 -3.38 -18.10
C ASP A 174 1.09 -2.06 -18.89
N GLU A 175 2.25 -1.88 -19.55
CA GLU A 175 2.49 -0.71 -20.41
C GLU A 175 1.61 -0.66 -21.67
N GLU A 176 1.02 -1.78 -22.10
CA GLU A 176 0.26 -1.84 -23.36
C GLU A 176 -0.98 -0.94 -23.34
N ALA A 177 -1.71 -0.87 -22.22
CA ALA A 177 -2.91 -0.03 -22.11
C ALA A 177 -2.56 1.46 -22.20
N THR A 178 -1.51 1.88 -21.47
CA THR A 178 -1.05 3.26 -21.44
C THR A 178 -0.45 3.68 -22.78
N ARG A 179 0.30 2.78 -23.44
CA ARG A 179 0.79 2.97 -24.82
C ARG A 179 -0.35 3.08 -25.82
N THR A 180 -1.34 2.19 -25.73
CA THR A 180 -2.52 2.19 -26.59
C THR A 180 -3.27 3.51 -26.47
N LEU A 181 -3.52 3.97 -25.24
CA LEU A 181 -4.18 5.25 -25.01
C LEU A 181 -3.40 6.42 -25.60
N TYR A 182 -2.07 6.41 -25.48
CA TYR A 182 -1.22 7.43 -26.09
C TYR A 182 -1.29 7.43 -27.63
N GLU A 183 -1.30 6.25 -28.27
CA GLU A 183 -1.45 6.15 -29.72
C GLU A 183 -2.86 6.56 -30.18
N LEU A 184 -3.91 6.21 -29.42
CA LEU A 184 -5.29 6.64 -29.71
C LEU A 184 -5.43 8.18 -29.74
N GLN A 185 -4.68 8.90 -28.89
CA GLN A 185 -4.67 10.37 -28.91
C GLN A 185 -4.10 10.98 -30.21
N LYS A 186 -3.36 10.21 -31.01
CA LYS A 186 -2.80 10.67 -32.29
C LYS A 186 -3.77 10.47 -33.47
N ILE A 187 -4.80 9.63 -33.33
CA ILE A 187 -5.77 9.33 -34.38
C ILE A 187 -6.43 10.59 -34.95
N PRO A 188 -6.89 11.58 -34.16
CA PRO A 188 -7.48 12.80 -34.73
C PRO A 188 -6.53 13.55 -35.66
N LYS A 189 -5.25 13.64 -35.31
CA LYS A 189 -4.24 14.30 -36.17
C LYS A 189 -3.99 13.53 -37.47
N GLN A 190 -4.05 12.21 -37.42
CA GLN A 190 -3.91 11.36 -38.60
C GLN A 190 -5.15 11.47 -39.49
N LEU A 191 -6.35 11.53 -38.91
CA LEU A 191 -7.59 11.78 -39.64
C LEU A 191 -7.55 13.15 -40.32
N ASP A 192 -7.15 14.22 -39.62
CA ASP A 192 -6.98 15.54 -40.21
C ASP A 192 -6.00 15.56 -41.39
N ALA A 193 -4.90 14.80 -41.28
CA ALA A 193 -3.92 14.65 -42.35
C ALA A 193 -4.53 13.94 -43.58
N ILE A 194 -5.32 12.89 -43.35
CA ILE A 194 -6.03 12.17 -44.42
C ILE A 194 -7.08 13.08 -45.06
N THR A 195 -7.90 13.78 -44.28
CA THR A 195 -8.92 14.71 -44.78
C THR A 195 -8.30 15.79 -45.67
N LYS A 196 -7.19 16.39 -45.25
CA LYS A 196 -6.46 17.38 -46.06
C LYS A 196 -5.90 16.81 -47.37
N VAL A 197 -5.52 15.54 -47.40
CA VAL A 197 -5.06 14.87 -48.62
C VAL A 197 -6.24 14.55 -49.54
N VAL A 198 -7.37 14.11 -48.98
CA VAL A 198 -8.61 13.84 -49.73
C VAL A 198 -9.18 15.14 -50.33
N GLU A 199 -9.22 16.24 -49.57
CA GLU A 199 -9.65 17.56 -50.07
C GLU A 199 -8.75 18.05 -51.22
N LYS A 200 -7.45 17.77 -51.18
CA LYS A 200 -6.53 18.09 -52.28
C LYS A 200 -6.69 17.18 -53.50
N LEU A 201 -7.12 15.94 -53.31
CA LEU A 201 -7.33 14.93 -54.36
C LEU A 201 -8.75 14.97 -54.94
N ALA A 202 -9.68 15.70 -54.32
CA ALA A 202 -11.02 15.95 -54.84
C ALA A 202 -11.15 17.39 -55.40
N PRO A 203 -10.47 17.75 -56.51
CA PRO A 203 -10.84 18.96 -57.22
C PRO A 203 -12.16 18.69 -57.97
N ASN A 204 -13.20 19.44 -57.61
CA ASN A 204 -14.43 19.64 -58.38
C ASN A 204 -15.19 18.39 -58.84
N HIS A 205 -16.05 17.85 -57.98
CA HIS A 205 -17.37 17.39 -58.43
C HIS A 205 -18.44 18.27 -57.80
N SER A 206 -18.60 19.47 -58.37
CA SER A 206 -19.82 20.25 -58.28
C SER A 206 -20.92 19.50 -59.03
N TRP A 207 -21.96 19.09 -58.33
CA TRP A 207 -23.29 18.88 -58.92
C TRP A 207 -24.04 20.21 -58.89
#